data_AF-A0A2N2CDB9-F1
#
_entry.id   AF-A0A2N2CDB9-F1
#
_cell.length_a   1.000
_cell.length_b   1.000
_cell.length_c   1.000
_cell.angle_alpha   90.00
_cell.angle_beta   90.00
_cell.angle_gamma   90.00
#
_symmetry.space_group_name_H-M   'P 1'
#
loop_
_entity.id
_entity.type
_entity.pdbx_description
1 polymer ?
#
loop_
_entity_poly.entity_id
_entity_poly.type
_entity_poly.pdbx_seq_one_letter_code
_entity_poly.pdbx_strand_id
1 'polypeptide(L)'
;MMKKLISWMMAAIFVASMVQVNVFAEAVVTNEYAEKLSEVGIFKGSDKGFELDREPTRLEGLVMLMRLLGLEEEAQNFDEKVVNFNDVPAWGQRYVQYAYKLNITKGIGGNQFGSANQMDKKSYLTFMLRSLGYDDDKNDFTWLNATEKAVEVGIIKKSDVISSKFTRGDVAEVSYNTLKVNLKGEDRLLVEKLIEENKIDPNKVEKLDIKIKGQEEVKQIDNEEISLYVESALAQVKPTQPAGGNLNSNGGGGSSMPGGGGGGGGSSMPGGGKPIAKEPVVKEPVVEEPVVEEPVVEEPVVEEPVVE
;
A
#
# COMPACT_ATOMS: atom_id res chain seq x y z
N MET A 1 -32.79 1.84 72.77
CA MET A 1 -32.83 1.00 71.56
C MET A 1 -32.19 1.67 70.34
N MET A 2 -32.37 2.99 70.11
CA MET A 2 -31.77 3.72 68.97
C MET A 2 -30.24 3.58 68.80
N LYS A 3 -29.44 3.57 69.87
CA LYS A 3 -27.97 3.43 69.74
C LYS A 3 -27.52 2.07 69.18
N LYS A 4 -28.28 1.00 69.47
CA LYS A 4 -28.02 -0.34 68.90
C LYS A 4 -28.46 -0.40 67.45
N LEU A 5 -29.60 0.21 67.09
CA LEU A 5 -30.04 0.31 65.69
C LEU A 5 -29.06 1.11 64.83
N ILE A 6 -28.51 2.22 65.34
CA ILE A 6 -27.51 3.03 64.63
C ILE A 6 -26.20 2.24 64.43
N SER A 7 -25.76 1.48 65.44
CA SER A 7 -24.57 0.63 65.31
C SER A 7 -24.76 -0.49 64.29
N TRP A 8 -25.95 -1.11 64.22
CA TRP A 8 -26.25 -2.11 63.21
C TRP A 8 -26.36 -1.51 61.80
N MET A 9 -26.88 -0.29 61.68
CA MET A 9 -26.96 0.43 60.40
C MET A 9 -25.57 0.82 59.87
N MET A 10 -24.66 1.26 60.74
CA MET A 10 -23.28 1.59 60.36
C MET A 10 -22.47 0.33 59.97
N ALA A 11 -22.69 -0.79 60.66
CA ALA A 11 -22.08 -2.07 60.29
C ALA A 11 -22.57 -2.57 58.91
N ALA A 12 -23.86 -2.43 58.61
CA ALA A 12 -24.41 -2.80 57.32
C ALA A 12 -23.88 -1.95 56.15
N ILE A 13 -23.68 -0.65 56.37
CA ILE A 13 -23.09 0.26 55.36
C ILE A 13 -21.60 -0.08 55.12
N PHE A 14 -20.86 -0.43 56.16
CA PHE A 14 -19.46 -0.83 56.03
C PHE A 14 -19.29 -2.15 55.26
N VAL A 15 -20.18 -3.12 55.49
CA VAL A 15 -20.19 -4.40 54.75
C VAL A 15 -20.64 -4.20 53.29
N ALA A 16 -21.61 -3.31 53.03
CA ALA A 16 -22.02 -2.98 51.67
C ALA A 16 -20.92 -2.25 50.88
N SER A 17 -20.03 -1.50 51.56
CA SER A 17 -18.90 -0.82 50.92
C SER A 17 -17.74 -1.75 50.51
N MET A 18 -17.74 -2.99 51.00
CA MET A 18 -16.75 -4.02 50.62
C MET A 18 -17.18 -4.86 49.41
N VAL A 19 -18.28 -4.51 48.74
CA VAL A 19 -18.58 -5.10 47.43
C VAL A 19 -17.57 -4.56 46.43
N GLN A 20 -16.47 -5.28 46.26
CA GLN A 20 -15.53 -5.09 45.18
C GLN A 20 -16.30 -5.36 43.87
N VAL A 21 -16.63 -4.30 43.14
CA VAL A 21 -17.19 -4.44 41.80
C VAL A 21 -16.02 -4.88 40.92
N ASN A 22 -15.95 -6.18 40.62
CA ASN A 22 -15.01 -6.67 39.62
C ASN A 22 -15.47 -6.14 38.26
N VAL A 23 -14.88 -5.02 37.83
CA VAL A 23 -14.94 -4.60 36.43
C VAL A 23 -14.03 -5.58 35.68
N PHE A 24 -14.63 -6.58 35.05
CA PHE A 24 -13.91 -7.37 34.05
C PHE A 24 -13.61 -6.43 32.90
N ALA A 25 -12.35 -6.05 32.73
CA ALA A 25 -11.89 -5.57 31.44
C ALA A 25 -12.18 -6.70 30.44
N GLU A 26 -13.06 -6.46 29.49
CA GLU A 26 -13.24 -7.35 28.36
C GLU A 26 -11.86 -7.49 27.72
N ALA A 27 -11.31 -8.70 27.71
CA ALA A 27 -10.03 -8.94 27.07
C ALA A 27 -10.19 -8.47 25.62
N VAL A 28 -9.49 -7.39 25.25
CA VAL A 28 -9.43 -6.97 23.85
C VAL A 28 -8.91 -8.19 23.12
N VAL A 29 -9.76 -8.80 22.30
CA VAL A 29 -9.35 -9.88 21.40
C VAL A 29 -8.37 -9.23 20.44
N THR A 30 -7.09 -9.25 20.76
CA THR A 30 -6.03 -8.73 19.90
C THR A 30 -5.82 -9.75 18.80
N ASN A 31 -6.26 -9.42 17.59
CA ASN A 31 -5.90 -10.18 16.40
C ASN A 31 -4.68 -9.50 15.78
N GLU A 32 -3.52 -10.13 15.91
CA GLU A 32 -2.24 -9.64 15.40
C GLU A 32 -2.33 -9.22 13.92
N TYR A 33 -3.12 -9.92 13.11
CA TYR A 33 -3.30 -9.59 11.70
C TYR A 33 -4.04 -8.27 11.51
N ALA A 34 -5.05 -7.98 12.34
CA ALA A 34 -5.76 -6.71 12.27
C ALA A 34 -4.86 -5.53 12.63
N GLU A 35 -3.96 -5.71 13.62
CA GLU A 35 -2.96 -4.71 14.00
C GLU A 35 -1.95 -4.48 12.87
N LYS A 36 -1.32 -5.56 12.36
CA LYS A 36 -0.37 -5.49 11.23
C LYS A 36 -0.96 -4.78 10.01
N LEU A 37 -2.19 -5.14 9.62
CA LEU A 37 -2.88 -4.51 8.49
C LEU A 37 -3.29 -3.06 8.79
N SER A 38 -3.57 -2.71 10.04
CA SER A 38 -3.86 -1.33 10.44
C SER A 38 -2.63 -0.44 10.36
N GLU A 39 -1.46 -0.94 10.72
CA GLU A 39 -0.20 -0.17 10.68
C GLU A 39 0.16 0.28 9.26
N VAL A 40 -0.17 -0.53 8.26
CA VAL A 40 -0.02 -0.18 6.84
C VAL A 40 -1.22 0.56 6.24
N GLY A 41 -2.23 0.89 7.05
CA GLY A 41 -3.40 1.69 6.64
C GLY A 41 -4.51 0.93 5.92
N ILE A 42 -4.40 -0.40 5.85
CA ILE A 42 -5.32 -1.29 5.11
C ILE A 42 -6.55 -1.65 5.96
N PHE A 43 -6.36 -1.92 7.25
CA PHE A 43 -7.45 -2.35 8.12
C PHE A 43 -7.85 -1.23 9.08
N LYS A 44 -9.04 -0.66 8.86
CA LYS A 44 -9.56 0.46 9.66
C LYS A 44 -10.63 -0.05 10.63
N GLY A 45 -10.45 0.28 11.91
CA GLY A 45 -11.46 0.11 12.96
C GLY A 45 -12.53 1.20 12.92
N SER A 46 -13.48 1.11 13.86
CA SER A 46 -14.43 2.17 14.20
C SER A 46 -14.00 2.86 15.50
N ASP A 47 -14.85 3.76 16.02
CA ASP A 47 -14.68 4.37 17.34
C ASP A 47 -14.67 3.33 18.49
N LYS A 48 -15.03 2.08 18.20
CA LYS A 48 -15.01 0.94 19.14
C LYS A 48 -13.84 -0.02 18.89
N GLY A 49 -12.82 0.41 18.15
CA GLY A 49 -11.71 -0.45 17.74
C GLY A 49 -12.07 -1.32 16.52
N PHE A 50 -11.42 -2.46 16.37
CA PHE A 50 -11.57 -3.29 15.17
C PHE A 50 -12.87 -4.10 15.10
N GLU A 51 -13.58 -4.27 16.22
CA GLU A 51 -14.81 -5.07 16.35
C GLU A 51 -14.63 -6.52 15.85
N LEU A 52 -13.57 -7.19 16.29
CA LEU A 52 -13.09 -8.44 15.67
C LEU A 52 -14.07 -9.62 15.83
N ASP A 53 -14.93 -9.62 16.84
CA ASP A 53 -15.85 -10.74 17.13
C ASP A 53 -17.19 -10.66 16.36
N ARG A 54 -17.47 -9.55 15.68
CA ARG A 54 -18.72 -9.39 14.91
C ARG A 54 -18.55 -9.85 13.47
N GLU A 55 -19.64 -10.34 12.88
CA GLU A 55 -19.69 -10.70 11.47
C GLU A 55 -19.92 -9.44 10.64
N PRO A 56 -19.11 -9.19 9.60
CA PRO A 56 -19.38 -8.10 8.68
C PRO A 56 -20.49 -8.50 7.70
N THR A 57 -21.17 -7.50 7.17
CA THR A 57 -22.02 -7.68 5.99
C THR A 57 -21.17 -7.94 4.75
N ARG A 58 -21.78 -8.50 3.70
CA ARG A 58 -21.09 -8.75 2.42
C ARG A 58 -20.52 -7.46 1.83
N LEU A 59 -21.24 -6.36 1.95
CA LEU A 59 -20.78 -5.04 1.51
C LEU A 59 -19.61 -4.53 2.34
N GLU A 60 -19.65 -4.65 3.67
CA GLU A 60 -18.50 -4.31 4.52
C GLU A 60 -17.26 -5.15 4.17
N GLY A 61 -17.44 -6.46 3.91
CA GLY A 61 -16.34 -7.33 3.49
C GLY A 61 -15.74 -6.93 2.13
N LEU A 62 -16.57 -6.51 1.17
CA LEU A 62 -16.08 -5.97 -0.10
C LEU A 62 -15.26 -4.69 0.10
N VAL A 63 -15.75 -3.76 0.93
CA VAL A 63 -15.02 -2.51 1.23
C VAL A 63 -13.69 -2.81 1.92
N MET A 64 -13.64 -3.79 2.83
CA MET A 64 -12.39 -4.23 3.46
C MET A 64 -11.40 -4.79 2.43
N LEU A 65 -11.85 -5.54 1.42
CA LEU A 65 -10.98 -5.92 0.29
C LEU A 65 -10.52 -4.71 -0.52
N MET A 66 -11.39 -3.75 -0.85
CA MET A 66 -10.97 -2.56 -1.60
C MET A 66 -9.85 -1.80 -0.87
N ARG A 67 -9.92 -1.74 0.46
CA ARG A 67 -8.83 -1.18 1.28
C ARG A 67 -7.57 -2.02 1.24
N LEU A 68 -7.69 -3.35 1.30
CA LEU A 68 -6.56 -4.28 1.15
C LEU A 68 -5.79 -4.06 -0.15
N LEU A 69 -6.51 -3.81 -1.24
CA LEU A 69 -5.90 -3.57 -2.55
C LEU A 69 -5.45 -2.11 -2.76
N GLY A 70 -5.62 -1.23 -1.78
CA GLY A 70 -5.36 0.22 -1.94
C GLY A 70 -6.23 0.87 -3.01
N LEU A 71 -7.44 0.36 -3.20
CA LEU A 71 -8.42 0.78 -4.22
C LEU A 71 -9.63 1.52 -3.65
N GLU A 72 -9.62 1.85 -2.34
CA GLU A 72 -10.75 2.52 -1.69
C GLU A 72 -11.06 3.89 -2.31
N GLU A 73 -10.04 4.67 -2.66
CA GLU A 73 -10.22 6.01 -3.24
C GLU A 73 -10.80 5.93 -4.65
N GLU A 74 -10.26 5.05 -5.51
CA GLU A 74 -10.77 4.80 -6.85
C GLU A 74 -12.22 4.30 -6.80
N ALA A 75 -12.51 3.38 -5.87
CA ALA A 75 -13.85 2.87 -5.66
C ALA A 75 -14.83 3.97 -5.23
N GLN A 76 -14.41 4.91 -4.38
CA GLN A 76 -15.23 6.05 -3.96
C GLN A 76 -15.44 7.09 -5.07
N ASN A 77 -14.50 7.20 -6.01
CA ASN A 77 -14.58 8.14 -7.12
C ASN A 77 -15.21 7.54 -8.39
N PHE A 78 -15.48 6.24 -8.40
CA PHE A 78 -16.09 5.56 -9.54
C PHE A 78 -17.56 5.99 -9.74
N ASP A 79 -17.86 6.58 -10.89
CA ASP A 79 -19.15 7.17 -11.23
C ASP A 79 -19.91 6.42 -12.34
N GLU A 80 -19.27 5.46 -13.01
CA GLU A 80 -19.91 4.66 -14.05
C GLU A 80 -20.91 3.65 -13.47
N LYS A 81 -22.01 3.44 -14.20
CA LYS A 81 -23.02 2.43 -13.86
C LYS A 81 -22.86 1.18 -14.72
N VAL A 82 -22.16 0.16 -14.19
CA VAL A 82 -21.84 -1.08 -14.93
C VAL A 82 -22.82 -2.24 -14.66
N VAL A 83 -23.46 -2.28 -13.49
CA VAL A 83 -24.44 -3.32 -13.11
C VAL A 83 -25.66 -2.72 -12.40
N ASN A 84 -26.77 -3.46 -12.40
CA ASN A 84 -28.06 -3.08 -11.80
C ASN A 84 -28.41 -4.03 -10.64
N PHE A 85 -27.78 -3.85 -9.49
CA PHE A 85 -28.20 -4.53 -8.26
C PHE A 85 -29.25 -3.71 -7.52
N ASN A 86 -30.33 -4.38 -7.10
CA ASN A 86 -31.49 -3.72 -6.49
C ASN A 86 -31.37 -3.55 -4.97
N ASP A 87 -30.39 -4.20 -4.34
CA ASP A 87 -30.22 -4.28 -2.89
C ASP A 87 -28.92 -3.58 -2.40
N VAL A 88 -28.32 -2.72 -3.23
CA VAL A 88 -27.12 -1.95 -2.86
C VAL A 88 -27.51 -0.58 -2.31
N PRO A 89 -27.19 -0.25 -1.04
CA PRO A 89 -27.47 1.07 -0.49
C PRO A 89 -26.62 2.15 -1.16
N ALA A 90 -27.11 3.40 -1.19
CA ALA A 90 -26.47 4.50 -1.91
C ALA A 90 -24.97 4.69 -1.61
N TRP A 91 -24.57 4.56 -0.34
CA TRP A 91 -23.17 4.68 0.09
C TRP A 91 -22.26 3.57 -0.46
N GLY A 92 -22.82 2.39 -0.73
CA GLY A 92 -22.12 1.22 -1.24
C GLY A 92 -22.08 1.13 -2.76
N GLN A 93 -22.87 1.95 -3.46
CA GLN A 93 -23.03 1.86 -4.92
C GLN A 93 -21.69 1.92 -5.63
N ARG A 94 -20.88 2.95 -5.38
CA ARG A 94 -19.63 3.15 -6.11
C ARG A 94 -18.63 2.00 -5.89
N TYR A 95 -18.53 1.50 -4.66
CA TYR A 95 -17.74 0.31 -4.35
C TYR A 95 -18.17 -0.93 -5.12
N VAL A 96 -19.48 -1.20 -5.15
CA VAL A 96 -20.00 -2.40 -5.84
C VAL A 96 -19.84 -2.28 -7.35
N GLN A 97 -20.11 -1.10 -7.91
CA GLN A 97 -19.92 -0.85 -9.34
C GLN A 97 -18.46 -1.02 -9.74
N TYR A 98 -17.53 -0.47 -8.96
CA TYR A 98 -16.09 -0.59 -9.25
C TYR A 98 -15.61 -2.04 -9.09
N ALA A 99 -16.02 -2.72 -8.02
CA ALA A 99 -15.69 -4.12 -7.82
C ALA A 99 -16.25 -5.03 -8.93
N TYR A 100 -17.41 -4.70 -9.48
CA TYR A 100 -17.97 -5.41 -10.63
C TYR A 100 -17.14 -5.16 -11.89
N LYS A 101 -16.74 -3.90 -12.15
CA LYS A 101 -15.83 -3.55 -13.26
C LYS A 101 -14.51 -4.32 -13.21
N LEU A 102 -13.96 -4.53 -12.02
CA LEU A 102 -12.72 -5.29 -11.80
C LEU A 102 -12.92 -6.82 -11.77
N ASN A 103 -14.13 -7.33 -12.03
CA ASN A 103 -14.48 -8.74 -11.90
C ASN A 103 -14.22 -9.34 -10.50
N ILE A 104 -14.21 -8.52 -9.44
CA ILE A 104 -14.08 -8.98 -8.05
C ILE A 104 -15.40 -9.59 -7.56
N THR A 105 -16.54 -9.01 -7.97
CA THR A 105 -17.87 -9.51 -7.61
C THR A 105 -18.77 -9.65 -8.83
N LYS A 106 -19.64 -10.67 -8.81
CA LYS A 106 -20.70 -10.93 -9.81
C LYS A 106 -22.11 -10.86 -9.22
N GLY A 107 -22.23 -10.57 -7.92
CA GLY A 107 -23.47 -10.67 -7.16
C GLY A 107 -23.81 -12.11 -6.75
N ILE A 108 -25.04 -12.33 -6.32
CA ILE A 108 -25.56 -13.63 -5.86
C ILE A 108 -26.70 -14.17 -6.75
N GLY A 109 -26.89 -13.55 -7.93
CA GLY A 109 -28.02 -13.82 -8.83
C GLY A 109 -29.23 -12.93 -8.54
N GLY A 110 -30.26 -13.03 -9.38
CA GLY A 110 -31.54 -12.31 -9.18
C GLY A 110 -31.44 -10.79 -9.15
N ASN A 111 -30.44 -10.18 -9.81
CA ASN A 111 -30.11 -8.75 -9.69
C ASN A 111 -29.84 -8.31 -8.23
N GLN A 112 -29.23 -9.19 -7.42
CA GLN A 112 -28.80 -8.88 -6.06
C GLN A 112 -27.29 -8.99 -5.91
N PHE A 113 -26.72 -8.05 -5.16
CA PHE A 113 -25.35 -8.14 -4.67
C PHE A 113 -25.29 -8.94 -3.36
N GLY A 114 -26.34 -8.86 -2.53
CA GLY A 114 -26.41 -9.44 -1.19
C GLY A 114 -25.87 -8.49 -0.12
N SER A 115 -26.05 -7.17 -0.25
CA SER A 115 -25.33 -6.15 0.54
C SER A 115 -25.42 -6.36 2.05
N ALA A 116 -26.61 -6.70 2.54
CA ALA A 116 -26.92 -6.86 3.96
C ALA A 116 -26.74 -8.31 4.46
N ASN A 117 -26.43 -9.26 3.58
CA ASN A 117 -26.18 -10.64 3.98
C ASN A 117 -24.93 -10.67 4.87
N GLN A 118 -24.91 -11.55 5.87
CA GLN A 118 -23.69 -11.83 6.61
C GLN A 118 -22.65 -12.36 5.64
N MET A 119 -21.42 -11.84 5.73
CA MET A 119 -20.32 -12.33 4.91
C MET A 119 -19.95 -13.73 5.39
N ASP A 120 -20.04 -14.72 4.51
CA ASP A 120 -19.53 -16.06 4.76
C ASP A 120 -18.09 -16.21 4.25
N LYS A 121 -17.36 -17.19 4.82
CA LYS A 121 -15.96 -17.46 4.49
C LYS A 121 -15.76 -17.75 2.99
N LYS A 122 -16.63 -18.55 2.39
CA LYS A 122 -16.50 -18.97 0.97
C LYS A 122 -16.68 -17.79 0.02
N SER A 123 -17.62 -16.91 0.31
CA SER A 123 -17.82 -15.63 -0.38
C SER A 123 -16.60 -14.72 -0.30
N TYR A 124 -16.00 -14.59 0.88
CA TYR A 124 -14.82 -13.74 1.04
C TYR A 124 -13.57 -14.34 0.34
N LEU A 125 -13.37 -15.65 0.44
CA LEU A 125 -12.31 -16.35 -0.29
C LEU A 125 -12.46 -16.25 -1.81
N THR A 126 -13.70 -16.24 -2.31
CA THR A 126 -13.96 -15.98 -3.74
C THR A 126 -13.46 -14.60 -4.15
N PHE A 127 -13.66 -13.57 -3.31
CA PHE A 127 -13.11 -12.24 -3.57
C PHE A 127 -11.57 -12.24 -3.54
N MET A 128 -10.94 -12.92 -2.57
CA MET A 128 -9.48 -13.03 -2.50
C MET A 128 -8.90 -13.71 -3.74
N LEU A 129 -9.46 -14.85 -4.16
CA LEU A 129 -9.02 -15.59 -5.34
C LEU A 129 -9.09 -14.72 -6.60
N ARG A 130 -10.19 -13.97 -6.78
CA ARG A 130 -10.32 -13.02 -7.90
C ARG A 130 -9.32 -11.89 -7.84
N SER A 131 -9.01 -11.38 -6.64
CA SER A 131 -7.97 -10.36 -6.47
C SER A 131 -6.55 -10.86 -6.81
N LEU A 132 -6.32 -12.17 -6.71
CA LEU A 132 -5.08 -12.84 -7.13
C LEU A 132 -5.05 -13.19 -8.63
N GLY A 133 -6.11 -12.87 -9.39
CA GLY A 133 -6.20 -13.14 -10.83
C GLY A 133 -6.85 -14.48 -11.21
N TYR A 134 -7.37 -15.25 -10.24
CA TYR A 134 -8.18 -16.43 -10.53
C TYR A 134 -9.59 -16.03 -10.97
N ASP A 135 -10.15 -16.73 -11.96
CA ASP A 135 -11.45 -16.40 -12.55
C ASP A 135 -12.35 -17.64 -12.62
N ASP A 136 -13.48 -17.57 -11.94
CA ASP A 136 -14.48 -18.64 -11.90
C ASP A 136 -15.32 -18.74 -13.18
N ASP A 137 -15.26 -17.76 -14.09
CA ASP A 137 -15.82 -17.92 -15.46
C ASP A 137 -14.85 -18.69 -16.38
N LYS A 138 -13.56 -18.73 -16.03
CA LYS A 138 -12.52 -19.48 -16.76
C LYS A 138 -12.26 -20.86 -16.19
N ASN A 139 -13.13 -21.31 -15.28
CA ASN A 139 -13.02 -22.60 -14.59
C ASN A 139 -11.73 -22.79 -13.77
N ASP A 140 -11.07 -21.70 -13.35
CA ASP A 140 -9.95 -21.80 -12.41
C ASP A 140 -10.41 -22.39 -11.08
N PHE A 141 -11.63 -22.01 -10.68
CA PHE A 141 -12.38 -22.54 -9.55
C PHE A 141 -13.88 -22.26 -9.80
N THR A 142 -14.72 -22.66 -8.86
CA THR A 142 -16.16 -22.38 -8.81
C THR A 142 -16.48 -21.82 -7.43
N TRP A 143 -17.60 -21.11 -7.28
CA TRP A 143 -18.01 -20.67 -5.95
C TRP A 143 -18.08 -21.83 -4.95
N LEU A 144 -18.55 -23.01 -5.37
CA LEU A 144 -18.68 -24.17 -4.50
C LEU A 144 -17.35 -24.67 -3.94
N ASN A 145 -16.28 -24.65 -4.74
CA ASN A 145 -14.95 -25.15 -4.37
C ASN A 145 -13.93 -24.03 -4.04
N ALA A 146 -14.38 -22.80 -3.83
CA ALA A 146 -13.51 -21.66 -3.52
C ALA A 146 -12.67 -21.89 -2.25
N THR A 147 -13.21 -22.61 -1.27
CA THR A 147 -12.48 -22.94 -0.04
C THR A 147 -11.32 -23.90 -0.32
N GLU A 148 -11.55 -24.93 -1.14
CA GLU A 148 -10.54 -25.90 -1.56
C GLU A 148 -9.45 -25.22 -2.38
N LYS A 149 -9.82 -24.34 -3.32
CA LYS A 149 -8.85 -23.55 -4.08
C LYS A 149 -8.05 -22.63 -3.17
N ALA A 150 -8.67 -21.99 -2.18
CA ALA A 150 -7.98 -21.16 -1.21
C ALA A 150 -6.97 -21.95 -0.34
N VAL A 151 -7.25 -23.22 -0.05
CA VAL A 151 -6.27 -24.12 0.59
C VAL A 151 -5.12 -24.44 -0.37
N GLU A 152 -5.43 -24.76 -1.63
CA GLU A 152 -4.44 -25.09 -2.66
C GLU A 152 -3.41 -23.97 -2.87
N VAL A 153 -3.88 -22.72 -2.94
CA VAL A 153 -3.02 -21.55 -3.17
C VAL A 153 -2.43 -20.96 -1.88
N GLY A 154 -2.79 -21.50 -0.71
CA GLY A 154 -2.19 -21.13 0.57
C GLY A 154 -2.80 -19.91 1.28
N ILE A 155 -4.02 -19.49 0.95
CA ILE A 155 -4.73 -18.42 1.70
C ILE A 155 -5.16 -18.91 3.09
N ILE A 156 -5.61 -20.17 3.19
CA ILE A 156 -6.06 -20.79 4.45
C ILE A 156 -5.48 -22.20 4.60
N LYS A 157 -5.46 -22.73 5.83
CA LYS A 157 -5.09 -24.13 6.07
C LYS A 157 -6.31 -25.03 5.94
N LYS A 158 -6.07 -26.31 5.68
CA LYS A 158 -7.14 -27.33 5.62
C LYS A 158 -7.95 -27.45 6.91
N SER A 159 -7.35 -27.16 8.07
CA SER A 159 -8.05 -27.11 9.36
C SER A 159 -9.12 -26.02 9.44
N ASP A 160 -8.96 -24.94 8.68
CA ASP A 160 -9.75 -23.72 8.85
C ASP A 160 -11.05 -23.77 8.03
N VAL A 161 -11.23 -24.83 7.24
CA VAL A 161 -12.42 -25.09 6.41
C VAL A 161 -13.67 -25.27 7.29
N ILE A 162 -13.51 -25.81 8.50
CA ILE A 162 -14.61 -26.16 9.41
C ILE A 162 -14.82 -25.03 10.43
N SER A 163 -15.23 -23.84 9.97
CA SER A 163 -15.72 -22.78 10.87
C SER A 163 -17.15 -22.39 10.52
N SER A 164 -18.02 -22.29 11.53
CA SER A 164 -19.44 -21.93 11.37
C SER A 164 -19.71 -20.43 11.43
N LYS A 165 -18.77 -19.61 11.91
CA LYS A 165 -18.88 -18.15 12.00
C LYS A 165 -17.72 -17.49 11.25
N PHE A 166 -17.98 -16.38 10.57
CA PHE A 166 -16.94 -15.63 9.84
C PHE A 166 -16.93 -14.17 10.27
N THR A 167 -16.00 -13.87 11.16
CA THR A 167 -15.89 -12.60 11.87
C THR A 167 -14.96 -11.61 11.16
N ARG A 168 -14.94 -10.36 11.64
CA ARG A 168 -13.95 -9.36 11.20
C ARG A 168 -12.52 -9.78 11.53
N GLY A 169 -12.31 -10.56 12.59
CA GLY A 169 -11.03 -11.20 12.89
C GLY A 169 -10.61 -12.21 11.82
N ASP A 170 -11.54 -13.06 11.37
CA ASP A 170 -11.27 -14.00 10.28
C ASP A 170 -10.98 -13.26 8.96
N VAL A 171 -11.68 -12.16 8.69
CA VAL A 171 -11.42 -11.29 7.53
C VAL A 171 -10.01 -10.72 7.56
N ALA A 172 -9.54 -10.25 8.72
CA ALA A 172 -8.19 -9.72 8.87
C ALA A 172 -7.14 -10.82 8.63
N GLU A 173 -7.33 -12.02 9.20
CA GLU A 173 -6.44 -13.16 8.98
C GLU A 173 -6.38 -13.57 7.51
N VAL A 174 -7.53 -13.75 6.87
CA VAL A 174 -7.61 -14.14 5.45
C VAL A 174 -6.99 -13.06 4.55
N SER A 175 -7.24 -11.78 4.83
CA SER A 175 -6.62 -10.66 4.10
C SER A 175 -5.11 -10.70 4.20
N TYR A 176 -4.57 -10.84 5.42
CA TYR A 176 -3.14 -10.90 5.68
C TYR A 176 -2.50 -12.11 5.00
N ASN A 177 -3.14 -13.28 5.06
CA ASN A 177 -2.63 -14.47 4.38
C ASN A 177 -2.61 -14.30 2.87
N THR A 178 -3.62 -13.65 2.30
CA THR A 178 -3.70 -13.37 0.85
C THR A 178 -2.54 -12.49 0.36
N LEU A 179 -2.05 -11.54 1.17
CA LEU A 179 -0.87 -10.73 0.83
C LEU A 179 0.40 -11.58 0.58
N LYS A 180 0.48 -12.77 1.19
CA LYS A 180 1.60 -13.71 1.09
C LYS A 180 1.41 -14.77 0.00
N VAL A 181 0.41 -14.62 -0.86
CA VAL A 181 0.13 -15.57 -1.93
C VAL A 181 0.56 -14.97 -3.27
N ASN A 182 1.13 -15.81 -4.13
CA ASN A 182 1.50 -15.44 -5.48
C ASN A 182 0.26 -15.13 -6.32
N LEU A 183 0.37 -14.15 -7.21
CA LEU A 183 -0.62 -13.90 -8.26
C LEU A 183 -0.67 -15.12 -9.19
N LYS A 184 -1.86 -15.37 -9.77
CA LYS A 184 -2.08 -16.52 -10.63
C LYS A 184 -1.12 -16.47 -11.84
N GLY A 185 -0.29 -17.50 -11.96
CA GLY A 185 0.64 -17.66 -13.08
C GLY A 185 1.91 -16.81 -12.98
N GLU A 186 2.11 -16.12 -11.86
CA GLU A 186 3.29 -15.31 -11.60
C GLU A 186 4.05 -15.84 -10.37
N ASP A 187 5.36 -15.61 -10.33
CA ASP A 187 6.18 -15.85 -9.13
C ASP A 187 6.36 -14.54 -8.33
N ARG A 188 5.23 -13.86 -8.10
CA ARG A 188 5.15 -12.55 -7.46
C ARG A 188 4.00 -12.52 -6.46
N LEU A 189 4.28 -12.10 -5.24
CA LEU A 189 3.30 -11.99 -4.17
C LEU A 189 2.33 -10.84 -4.42
N LEU A 190 1.11 -10.94 -3.91
CA LEU A 190 0.16 -9.81 -3.93
C LEU A 190 0.75 -8.56 -3.26
N VAL A 191 1.44 -8.71 -2.11
CA VAL A 191 2.07 -7.57 -1.43
C VAL A 191 3.12 -6.89 -2.30
N GLU A 192 3.91 -7.64 -3.08
CA GLU A 192 4.91 -7.10 -4.00
C GLU A 192 4.24 -6.26 -5.08
N LYS A 193 3.13 -6.74 -5.64
CA LYS A 193 2.31 -5.97 -6.59
C LYS A 193 1.80 -4.67 -5.99
N LEU A 194 1.26 -4.71 -4.78
CA LEU A 194 0.71 -3.52 -4.14
C LEU A 194 1.79 -2.49 -3.81
N ILE A 195 3.02 -2.92 -3.52
CA ILE A 195 4.14 -2.00 -3.30
C ILE A 195 4.56 -1.33 -4.61
N GLU A 196 4.75 -2.11 -5.67
CA GLU A 196 5.14 -1.59 -6.99
C GLU A 196 4.11 -0.63 -7.58
N GLU A 197 2.82 -0.86 -7.31
CA GLU A 197 1.72 0.02 -7.72
C GLU A 197 1.50 1.21 -6.77
N ASN A 198 2.38 1.42 -5.79
CA ASN A 198 2.29 2.46 -4.76
C ASN A 198 0.99 2.42 -3.94
N LYS A 199 0.39 1.23 -3.79
CA LYS A 199 -0.81 0.98 -2.97
C LYS A 199 -0.48 0.75 -1.51
N ILE A 200 0.73 0.30 -1.22
CA ILE A 200 1.29 0.17 0.13
C ILE A 200 2.58 0.98 0.20
N ASP A 201 2.70 1.82 1.23
CA ASP A 201 3.93 2.58 1.51
C ASP A 201 5.08 1.61 1.80
N PRO A 202 6.14 1.59 0.97
CA PRO A 202 7.30 0.70 1.17
C PRO A 202 7.92 0.80 2.56
N ASN A 203 7.85 1.97 3.20
CA ASN A 203 8.43 2.20 4.53
C ASN A 203 7.64 1.54 5.67
N LYS A 204 6.41 1.09 5.41
CA LYS A 204 5.56 0.43 6.40
C LYS A 204 5.49 -1.09 6.23
N VAL A 205 6.07 -1.61 5.15
CA VAL A 205 6.02 -3.04 4.80
C VAL A 205 6.68 -3.92 5.85
N GLU A 206 7.74 -3.43 6.51
CA GLU A 206 8.38 -4.12 7.63
C GLU A 206 7.40 -4.49 8.76
N LYS A 207 6.32 -3.72 8.94
CA LYS A 207 5.27 -3.99 9.94
C LYS A 207 4.43 -5.22 9.63
N LEU A 208 4.39 -5.62 8.35
CA LEU A 208 3.67 -6.80 7.94
C LEU A 208 4.40 -8.09 8.29
N ASP A 209 5.71 -8.06 8.56
CA ASP A 209 6.50 -9.29 8.80
C ASP A 209 6.32 -10.32 7.66
N ILE A 210 6.26 -9.82 6.42
CA ILE A 210 6.19 -10.63 5.20
C ILE A 210 7.55 -10.56 4.51
N LYS A 211 8.12 -11.73 4.19
CA LYS A 211 9.35 -11.81 3.41
C LYS A 211 9.06 -11.50 1.95
N ILE A 212 9.69 -10.45 1.42
CA ILE A 212 9.55 -9.98 0.05
C ILE A 212 10.87 -10.20 -0.69
N LYS A 213 10.80 -10.66 -1.95
CA LYS A 213 11.99 -10.88 -2.78
C LYS A 213 12.65 -9.53 -3.06
N GLY A 214 13.96 -9.45 -2.83
CA GLY A 214 14.74 -8.21 -3.02
C GLY A 214 14.85 -7.28 -1.80
N GLN A 215 14.23 -7.63 -0.66
CA GLN A 215 14.49 -6.99 0.64
C GLN A 215 15.42 -7.83 1.54
N GLU A 216 16.19 -8.77 0.97
CA GLU A 216 17.25 -9.46 1.71
C GLU A 216 18.33 -8.44 2.13
N GLU A 217 18.28 -8.05 3.41
CA GLU A 217 19.25 -7.23 4.14
C GLU A 217 19.94 -6.12 3.31
N VAL A 218 19.30 -4.95 3.21
CA VAL A 218 20.10 -3.72 3.26
C VAL A 218 20.67 -3.66 4.67
N LYS A 219 21.80 -4.34 4.92
CA LYS A 219 22.62 -4.07 6.09
C LYS A 219 22.84 -2.56 6.09
N GLN A 220 22.54 -1.91 7.21
CA GLN A 220 23.06 -0.57 7.47
C GLN A 220 24.55 -0.63 7.22
N ILE A 221 25.00 -0.13 6.08
CA ILE A 221 26.41 0.14 5.88
C ILE A 221 26.68 1.21 6.93
N ASP A 222 27.52 0.86 7.90
CA ASP A 222 27.90 1.80 8.94
C ASP A 222 28.54 3.03 8.27
N ASN A 223 28.28 4.20 8.86
CA ASN A 223 28.80 5.45 8.30
C ASN A 223 30.34 5.45 8.22
N GLU A 224 31.02 4.57 8.97
CA GLU A 224 32.46 4.36 8.89
C GLU A 224 32.90 3.67 7.59
N GLU A 225 32.22 2.61 7.13
CA GLU A 225 32.56 1.95 5.87
C GLU A 225 32.25 2.84 4.66
N ILE A 226 31.16 3.63 4.71
CA ILE A 226 30.87 4.68 3.71
C ILE A 226 31.96 5.76 3.72
N SER A 227 32.40 6.23 4.90
CA SER A 227 33.44 7.26 5.01
C SER A 227 34.77 6.78 4.45
N LEU A 228 35.17 5.54 4.73
CA LEU A 228 36.37 4.92 4.18
C LEU A 228 36.31 4.78 2.66
N TYR A 229 35.15 4.41 2.11
CA TYR A 229 34.96 4.32 0.67
C TYR A 229 35.06 5.68 0.00
N VAL A 230 34.43 6.71 0.57
CA VAL A 230 34.45 8.09 0.05
C VAL A 230 35.86 8.69 0.12
N GLU A 231 36.59 8.50 1.22
CA GLU A 231 37.98 8.95 1.33
C GLU A 231 38.90 8.26 0.32
N SER A 232 38.72 6.94 0.12
CA SER A 232 39.50 6.20 -0.88
C SER A 232 39.24 6.68 -2.31
N ALA A 233 37.99 7.03 -2.63
CA ALA A 233 37.60 7.52 -3.95
C ALA A 233 38.11 8.94 -4.20
N LEU A 234 38.06 9.82 -3.19
CA LEU A 234 38.60 11.18 -3.28
C LEU A 234 40.13 11.20 -3.41
N ALA A 235 40.83 10.25 -2.80
CA ALA A 235 42.27 10.11 -2.94
C ALA A 235 42.72 9.69 -4.36
N GLN A 236 41.83 9.07 -5.14
CA GLN A 236 42.11 8.63 -6.52
C GLN A 236 41.91 9.75 -7.56
N VAL A 237 41.19 10.82 -7.21
CA VAL A 237 40.98 11.97 -8.09
C VAL A 237 42.20 12.89 -8.02
N LYS A 238 43.09 12.79 -9.01
CA LYS A 238 44.21 13.74 -9.14
C LYS A 238 43.67 15.16 -9.40
N PRO A 239 44.18 16.20 -8.70
CA PRO A 239 43.77 17.56 -8.97
C PRO A 239 44.23 17.97 -10.38
N THR A 240 43.29 18.37 -11.22
CA THR A 240 43.60 18.99 -12.52
C THR A 240 44.14 20.39 -12.28
N GLN A 241 45.42 20.57 -12.56
CA GLN A 241 46.10 21.87 -12.48
C GLN A 241 45.52 22.79 -13.57
N PRO A 242 45.17 24.05 -13.26
CA PRO A 242 44.64 24.96 -14.28
C PRO A 242 45.73 25.26 -15.31
N ALA A 243 45.33 25.20 -16.59
CA ALA A 243 46.22 25.42 -17.72
C ALA A 243 46.87 26.82 -17.66
N GLY A 244 48.19 26.84 -17.51
CA GLY A 244 49.00 28.05 -17.62
C GLY A 244 49.00 28.54 -19.07
N GLY A 245 48.42 29.72 -19.29
CA GLY A 245 48.49 30.44 -20.56
C GLY A 245 49.91 30.93 -20.81
N ASN A 246 50.51 30.44 -21.89
CA ASN A 246 51.86 30.78 -22.32
C ASN A 246 51.89 32.14 -23.04
N LEU A 247 52.76 33.02 -22.58
CA LEU A 247 53.13 34.27 -23.24
C LEU A 247 54.00 33.96 -24.47
N ASN A 248 53.64 34.47 -25.64
CA ASN A 248 54.64 34.72 -26.68
C ASN A 248 54.43 36.05 -27.38
N SER A 249 55.56 36.70 -27.56
CA SER A 249 55.86 38.03 -28.06
C SER A 249 55.91 38.14 -29.59
N ASN A 250 55.89 39.40 -30.04
CA ASN A 250 56.43 39.96 -31.29
C ASN A 250 55.51 39.90 -32.53
N GLY A 251 55.20 40.99 -33.26
CA GLY A 251 55.56 42.41 -33.15
C GLY A 251 55.03 43.22 -34.35
N GLY A 252 55.08 44.55 -34.24
CA GLY A 252 55.25 45.46 -35.40
C GLY A 252 54.07 46.36 -35.81
N GLY A 253 54.21 47.67 -35.57
CA GLY A 253 53.94 48.68 -36.61
C GLY A 253 52.92 49.80 -36.34
N GLY A 254 53.41 50.97 -35.87
CA GLY A 254 52.89 52.33 -36.18
C GLY A 254 51.54 52.73 -35.54
N SER A 255 51.28 53.96 -35.12
CA SER A 255 51.95 55.26 -35.19
C SER A 255 51.12 56.26 -34.38
N SER A 256 51.77 57.32 -33.88
CA SER A 256 51.19 58.65 -33.57
C SER A 256 50.71 58.95 -32.12
N MET A 257 51.48 59.87 -31.54
CA MET A 257 51.28 60.79 -30.39
C MET A 257 50.03 61.72 -30.52
N PRO A 258 49.75 62.67 -29.58
CA PRO A 258 49.67 62.59 -28.10
C PRO A 258 48.52 63.46 -27.50
N GLY A 259 48.30 63.40 -26.17
CA GLY A 259 48.00 64.63 -25.40
C GLY A 259 46.88 64.59 -24.34
N GLY A 260 47.25 65.08 -23.13
CA GLY A 260 46.38 65.69 -22.09
C GLY A 260 45.67 64.69 -21.16
N GLY A 261 45.63 64.83 -19.83
CA GLY A 261 45.94 65.93 -18.92
C GLY A 261 44.87 65.99 -17.81
N GLY A 262 45.29 65.99 -16.53
CA GLY A 262 44.45 66.28 -15.34
C GLY A 262 43.38 65.22 -15.00
N GLY A 263 42.95 64.97 -13.76
CA GLY A 263 43.08 65.66 -12.48
C GLY A 263 41.76 65.46 -11.72
N GLY A 264 41.83 65.22 -10.40
CA GLY A 264 40.77 65.59 -9.45
C GLY A 264 39.67 64.57 -9.13
N GLY A 265 39.81 63.95 -7.95
CA GLY A 265 38.87 63.96 -6.80
C GLY A 265 37.35 63.98 -6.99
N GLY A 266 36.65 63.24 -6.11
CA GLY A 266 35.27 63.58 -5.74
C GLY A 266 34.36 62.42 -5.36
N SER A 267 34.38 62.09 -4.07
CA SER A 267 33.29 61.61 -3.21
C SER A 267 31.87 61.51 -3.78
N SER A 268 31.17 60.39 -3.48
CA SER A 268 29.90 60.32 -2.69
C SER A 268 29.01 59.12 -3.08
N MET A 269 28.73 58.26 -2.09
CA MET A 269 27.61 57.29 -2.03
C MET A 269 26.22 58.00 -1.97
N PRO A 270 25.06 57.31 -1.89
CA PRO A 270 24.67 55.96 -2.34
C PRO A 270 23.27 55.95 -3.05
N GLY A 271 22.87 54.79 -3.59
CA GLY A 271 21.49 54.58 -4.05
C GLY A 271 21.20 53.10 -4.32
N GLY A 272 20.84 52.36 -3.27
CA GLY A 272 20.51 50.94 -3.34
C GLY A 272 19.19 50.67 -4.06
N GLY A 273 19.27 49.99 -5.21
CA GLY A 273 18.16 49.24 -5.79
C GLY A 273 18.34 47.75 -5.49
N LYS A 274 17.39 47.13 -4.79
CA LYS A 274 17.32 45.66 -4.66
C LYS A 274 17.16 45.03 -6.06
N PRO A 275 17.94 44.01 -6.44
CA PRO A 275 17.66 43.25 -7.64
C PRO A 275 16.48 42.29 -7.40
N ILE A 276 15.49 42.32 -8.30
CA ILE A 276 14.44 41.32 -8.40
C ILE A 276 15.04 40.09 -9.08
N ALA A 277 15.20 38.99 -8.36
CA ALA A 277 15.58 37.71 -8.94
C ALA A 277 14.41 37.16 -9.76
N LYS A 278 14.63 36.86 -11.05
CA LYS A 278 13.71 36.07 -11.86
C LYS A 278 14.00 34.60 -11.57
N GLU A 279 12.99 33.85 -11.12
CA GLU A 279 13.09 32.41 -10.94
C GLU A 279 13.34 31.71 -12.29
N PRO A 280 14.20 30.68 -12.35
CA PRO A 280 14.46 29.95 -13.58
C PRO A 280 13.31 28.98 -13.89
N VAL A 281 12.81 29.02 -15.13
CA VAL A 281 11.84 28.05 -15.64
C VAL A 281 12.58 26.77 -16.02
N VAL A 282 12.35 25.70 -15.26
CA VAL A 282 12.84 24.35 -15.59
C VAL A 282 11.87 23.73 -16.59
N LYS A 283 12.37 23.33 -17.76
CA LYS A 283 11.60 22.54 -18.73
C LYS A 283 11.78 21.06 -18.38
N GLU A 284 10.68 20.34 -18.19
CA GLU A 284 10.68 18.90 -17.95
C GLU A 284 11.24 18.14 -19.18
N PRO A 285 12.07 17.10 -18.98
CA PRO A 285 12.58 16.30 -20.07
C PRO A 285 11.49 15.36 -20.62
N VAL A 286 11.34 15.35 -21.94
CA VAL A 286 10.46 14.41 -22.64
C VAL A 286 11.19 13.07 -22.77
N VAL A 287 10.61 12.01 -22.21
CA VAL A 287 11.09 10.63 -22.35
C VAL A 287 10.33 9.99 -23.51
N GLU A 288 11.03 9.57 -24.57
CA GLU A 288 10.42 8.75 -25.63
C GLU A 288 10.35 7.29 -25.18
N GLU A 289 9.16 6.69 -25.26
CA GLU A 289 8.93 5.29 -24.88
C GLU A 289 9.58 4.34 -25.89
N PRO A 290 10.23 3.25 -25.43
CA PRO A 290 10.83 2.27 -26.33
C PRO A 290 9.76 1.41 -27.01
N VAL A 291 9.83 1.30 -28.33
CA VAL A 291 8.99 0.41 -29.13
C VAL A 291 9.52 -1.02 -29.00
N VAL A 292 8.70 -1.92 -28.46
CA VAL A 292 9.00 -3.35 -28.36
C VAL A 292 8.33 -4.06 -29.54
N GLU A 293 9.10 -4.68 -30.43
CA GLU A 293 8.54 -5.55 -31.48
C GLU A 293 8.17 -6.91 -30.90
N GLU A 294 6.93 -7.34 -31.13
CA GLU A 294 6.41 -8.62 -30.63
C GLU A 294 7.05 -9.82 -31.36
N PRO A 295 7.43 -10.89 -30.63
CA PRO A 295 8.02 -12.08 -31.24
C PRO A 295 6.97 -12.90 -31.99
N VAL A 296 7.27 -13.26 -33.24
CA VAL A 296 6.45 -14.17 -34.05
C VAL A 296 6.67 -15.61 -33.56
N VAL A 297 5.61 -16.25 -33.06
CA VAL A 297 5.63 -17.66 -32.64
C VAL A 297 5.05 -18.51 -33.77
N GLU A 298 5.85 -19.41 -34.35
CA GLU A 298 5.36 -20.41 -35.31
C GLU A 298 4.68 -21.56 -34.54
N GLU A 299 3.44 -21.89 -34.92
CA GLU A 299 2.67 -22.97 -34.30
C GLU A 299 3.21 -24.36 -34.67
N PRO A 300 3.31 -25.31 -33.71
CA PRO A 300 3.80 -26.65 -34.00
C PRO A 300 2.74 -27.49 -34.74
N VAL A 301 3.15 -28.14 -35.82
CA VAL A 301 2.33 -29.09 -36.58
C VAL A 301 2.26 -30.42 -35.83
N VAL A 302 1.04 -30.84 -35.46
CA VAL A 302 0.77 -32.14 -34.82
C VAL A 302 0.40 -33.15 -35.90
N GLU A 303 1.19 -34.21 -36.08
CA GLU A 303 0.81 -35.36 -36.90
C GLU A 303 -0.11 -36.31 -36.11
N GLU A 304 -1.26 -36.65 -36.68
CA GLU A 304 -2.24 -37.56 -36.07
C GLU A 304 -1.74 -39.01 -36.11
N PRO A 305 -1.96 -39.81 -35.04
CA PRO A 305 -1.51 -41.19 -35.01
C PRO A 305 -2.41 -42.09 -35.88
N VAL A 306 -1.77 -42.87 -36.76
CA VAL A 306 -2.42 -43.93 -37.54
C VAL A 306 -2.68 -45.13 -36.63
N VAL A 307 -3.94 -45.57 -36.58
CA VAL A 307 -4.38 -46.74 -35.81
C VAL A 307 -4.30 -47.97 -36.71
N GLU A 308 -3.50 -48.97 -36.31
CA GLU A 308 -3.51 -50.34 -36.88
C GLU A 308 -4.48 -51.27 -36.14
#